data_AF-A0AB35W914-F1
#
_entry.id   AF-A0AB35W914-F1
#
_cell.length_a   1.000
_cell.length_b   1.000
_cell.length_c   1.000
_cell.angle_alpha   90.00
_cell.angle_beta   90.00
_cell.angle_gamma   90.00
#
_symmetry.space_group_name_H-M   'P 1'
#
loop_
_entity.id
_entity.type
_entity.pdbx_description
1 polymer ?
#
loop_
_entity_poly.entity_id
_entity_poly.type
_entity_poly.pdbx_seq_one_letter_code
_entity_poly.pdbx_strand_id
1 'polypeptide(L)'
;MRPKFTFSEEVRVVRAIRNDGTVAGFAPGALLVRRGSTGFVRDWGVFLQDQIIYQIHFPQSDRIIGCREQELIPITQPWLAGNLQYGDNVACQMALAVNGEVVVAVGQRGRIEATDRGETGDSYTVDFSGRWFRVPAQAITLIEEREE
;
A
#
# COMPACT_ATOMS: atom_id res chain seq x y z
N MET A 1 -4.99 -4.15 29.32
CA MET A 1 -4.42 -3.47 28.13
C MET A 1 -5.19 -2.18 27.88
N ARG A 2 -4.58 -1.17 27.26
CA ARG A 2 -5.26 0.07 26.86
C ARG A 2 -5.09 0.25 25.35
N PRO A 3 -6.14 0.63 24.61
CA PRO A 3 -6.01 0.91 23.19
C PRO A 3 -5.15 2.16 22.98
N LYS A 4 -4.26 2.09 22.01
CA LYS A 4 -3.46 3.22 21.52
C LYS A 4 -4.29 4.20 20.68
N PHE A 5 -5.25 3.70 19.91
CA PHE A 5 -6.11 4.49 19.03
C PHE A 5 -7.57 4.49 19.52
N THR A 6 -8.27 5.59 19.34
CA THR A 6 -9.68 5.74 19.76
C THR A 6 -10.63 5.95 18.58
N PHE A 7 -11.94 5.90 18.85
CA PHE A 7 -12.98 6.04 17.83
C PHE A 7 -12.78 7.29 16.96
N SER A 8 -12.98 7.13 15.65
CA SER A 8 -12.81 8.17 14.62
C SER A 8 -11.38 8.65 14.39
N GLU A 9 -10.36 8.10 15.06
CA GLU A 9 -8.98 8.39 14.68
C GLU A 9 -8.66 7.81 13.30
N GLU A 10 -8.02 8.63 12.46
CA GLU A 10 -7.51 8.17 11.17
C GLU A 10 -6.15 7.49 11.37
N VAL A 11 -6.04 6.29 10.81
CA VAL A 11 -4.85 5.44 10.88
C VAL A 11 -4.42 5.03 9.49
N ARG A 12 -3.15 4.66 9.35
CA ARG A 12 -2.58 4.10 8.13
C ARG A 12 -2.06 2.69 8.39
N VAL A 13 -2.34 1.76 7.48
CA VAL A 13 -1.75 0.41 7.56
C VAL A 13 -0.31 0.41 7.07
N VAL A 14 0.61 -0.11 7.89
CA VAL A 14 2.05 -0.12 7.56
C VAL A 14 2.49 -1.33 6.74
N ARG A 15 1.62 -2.34 6.64
CA ARG A 15 1.82 -3.57 5.85
C ARG A 15 0.52 -3.96 5.16
N ALA A 16 0.60 -4.82 4.16
CA ALA A 16 -0.58 -5.41 3.54
C ALA A 16 -1.31 -6.30 4.56
N ILE A 17 -2.62 -6.13 4.68
CA ILE A 17 -3.48 -7.00 5.50
C ILE A 17 -4.03 -8.08 4.60
N ARG A 18 -3.79 -9.34 4.98
CA ARG A 18 -4.26 -10.52 4.26
C ARG A 18 -5.21 -11.31 5.14
N ASN A 19 -6.18 -11.96 4.51
CA ASN A 19 -7.15 -12.77 5.24
C ASN A 19 -6.46 -13.97 5.89
N ASP A 20 -6.53 -14.09 7.21
CA ASP A 20 -6.06 -15.26 7.95
C ASP A 20 -7.13 -16.35 8.10
N GLY A 21 -8.28 -16.17 7.45
CA GLY A 21 -9.43 -17.07 7.49
C GLY A 21 -10.59 -16.52 8.33
N THR A 22 -10.46 -15.33 8.91
CA THR A 22 -11.49 -14.72 9.76
C THR A 22 -12.51 -13.86 8.98
N VAL A 23 -12.16 -13.40 7.77
CA VAL A 23 -13.06 -12.58 6.94
C VAL A 23 -13.80 -13.45 5.93
N ALA A 24 -15.13 -13.52 6.06
CA ALA A 24 -15.99 -14.26 5.14
C ALA A 24 -15.97 -13.66 3.73
N GLY A 25 -16.12 -14.51 2.71
CA GLY A 25 -16.11 -14.09 1.31
C GLY A 25 -14.72 -13.93 0.68
N PHE A 26 -13.64 -14.09 1.46
CA PHE A 26 -12.26 -14.01 0.96
C PHE A 26 -11.53 -15.33 1.22
N ALA A 27 -10.73 -15.79 0.26
CA ALA A 27 -9.86 -16.94 0.48
C ALA A 27 -8.78 -16.62 1.53
N PRO A 28 -8.29 -17.61 2.31
CA PRO A 28 -7.10 -17.43 3.13
C PRO A 28 -5.92 -16.94 2.28
N GLY A 29 -5.20 -15.93 2.78
CA GLY A 29 -4.10 -15.26 2.08
C GLY A 29 -4.52 -14.15 1.11
N ALA A 30 -5.82 -14.02 0.79
CA ALA A 30 -6.31 -12.94 -0.08
C ALA A 30 -5.97 -11.56 0.50
N LEU A 31 -5.61 -10.61 -0.37
CA LEU A 31 -5.33 -9.24 0.04
C LEU A 31 -6.65 -8.55 0.43
N LEU A 32 -6.74 -8.10 1.68
CA LEU A 32 -7.91 -7.39 2.18
C LEU A 32 -7.72 -5.87 2.13
N VAL A 33 -6.52 -5.43 2.55
CA VAL A 33 -6.14 -4.03 2.60
C VAL A 33 -4.71 -3.90 2.12
N ARG A 34 -4.50 -3.00 1.17
CA ARG A 34 -3.18 -2.68 0.63
C ARG A 34 -2.37 -1.89 1.66
N ARG A 35 -1.04 -2.09 1.67
CA ARG A 35 -0.15 -1.27 2.49
C ARG A 35 -0.31 0.22 2.14
N GLY A 36 -0.27 1.09 3.14
CA GLY A 36 -0.42 2.53 2.97
C GLY A 36 -1.87 3.02 2.91
N SER A 37 -2.86 2.14 2.79
CA SER A 37 -4.27 2.51 2.88
C SER A 37 -4.58 3.17 4.21
N THR A 38 -5.44 4.19 4.17
CA THR A 38 -5.92 4.89 5.37
C THR A 38 -7.35 4.50 5.67
N GLY A 39 -7.71 4.57 6.94
CA GLY A 39 -9.04 4.24 7.41
C GLY A 39 -9.29 4.83 8.80
N PHE A 40 -10.50 4.65 9.28
CA PHE A 40 -10.96 5.23 10.55
C PHE A 40 -11.26 4.13 11.56
N VAL A 41 -10.80 4.33 12.80
CA VAL A 41 -11.08 3.42 13.90
C VAL A 41 -12.58 3.45 14.22
N ARG A 42 -13.25 2.30 14.09
CA ARG A 42 -14.67 2.14 14.43
C ARG A 42 -14.87 1.57 15.83
N ASP A 43 -14.04 0.61 16.21
CA ASP A 43 -14.11 -0.07 17.49
C ASP A 43 -12.80 -0.81 17.77
N TRP A 44 -12.63 -1.37 18.96
CA TRP A 44 -11.55 -2.29 19.29
C TRP A 44 -12.02 -3.35 20.27
N GLY A 45 -11.44 -4.53 20.17
CA GLY A 45 -11.71 -5.66 21.06
C GLY A 45 -10.43 -6.35 21.47
N VAL A 46 -10.57 -7.34 22.36
CA VAL A 46 -9.46 -8.19 22.79
C VAL A 46 -9.68 -9.60 22.24
N PHE A 47 -8.67 -10.12 21.57
CA PHE A 47 -8.56 -11.51 21.12
C PHE A 47 -7.64 -12.27 22.06
N LEU A 48 -7.99 -13.52 22.39
CA LEU A 48 -7.23 -14.40 23.30
C LEU A 48 -6.79 -13.75 24.63
N GLN A 49 -7.54 -12.74 25.10
CA GLN A 49 -7.29 -11.96 26.33
C GLN A 49 -5.98 -11.13 26.35
N ASP A 50 -5.13 -11.22 25.32
CA ASP A 50 -3.79 -10.61 25.29
C ASP A 50 -3.49 -9.77 24.02
N GLN A 51 -4.38 -9.77 23.04
CA GLN A 51 -4.19 -9.07 21.76
C GLN A 51 -5.31 -8.08 21.51
N ILE A 52 -4.96 -6.80 21.32
CA ILE A 52 -5.95 -5.80 20.85
C ILE A 52 -6.08 -5.93 19.33
N ILE A 53 -7.33 -6.01 18.88
CA ILE A 53 -7.71 -5.95 17.47
C ILE A 53 -8.61 -4.73 17.27
N TYR A 54 -8.18 -3.83 16.40
CA TYR A 54 -8.94 -2.66 15.98
C TYR A 54 -9.83 -3.01 14.79
N GLN A 55 -11.09 -2.60 14.81
CA GLN A 55 -11.95 -2.60 13.64
C GLN A 55 -11.77 -1.29 12.90
N ILE A 56 -11.15 -1.34 11.72
CA ILE A 56 -10.88 -0.17 10.90
C ILE A 56 -11.82 -0.18 9.70
N HIS A 57 -12.55 0.91 9.50
CA HIS A 57 -13.31 1.15 8.28
C HIS A 57 -12.40 1.78 7.23
N PHE A 58 -12.27 1.13 6.07
CA PHE A 58 -11.53 1.60 4.90
C PHE A 58 -12.52 2.14 3.85
N PRO A 59 -12.72 3.46 3.74
CA PRO A 59 -13.77 4.03 2.89
C PRO A 59 -13.59 3.73 1.40
N GLN A 60 -12.34 3.57 0.93
CA GLN A 60 -12.05 3.32 -0.48
C GLN A 60 -12.56 1.95 -0.95
N SER A 61 -12.60 0.96 -0.06
CA SER A 61 -13.12 -0.38 -0.37
C SER A 61 -14.47 -0.67 0.26
N ASP A 62 -15.01 0.26 1.07
CA ASP A 62 -16.20 0.09 1.91
C ASP A 62 -16.13 -1.20 2.76
N ARG A 63 -14.97 -1.44 3.38
CA ARG A 63 -14.70 -2.65 4.19
C ARG A 63 -14.36 -2.28 5.62
N ILE A 64 -14.81 -3.10 6.56
CA ILE A 64 -14.37 -3.06 7.95
C ILE A 64 -13.47 -4.27 8.19
N ILE A 65 -12.20 -4.01 8.49
CA ILE A 65 -11.18 -5.06 8.64
C ILE A 65 -10.56 -4.97 10.03
N GLY A 66 -10.36 -6.13 10.66
CA GLY A 66 -9.61 -6.25 11.90
C GLY A 66 -8.12 -6.03 11.66
N CYS A 67 -7.49 -5.14 12.42
CA CYS A 67 -6.06 -4.85 12.36
C CYS A 67 -5.44 -4.97 13.74
N ARG A 68 -4.25 -5.57 13.82
CA ARG A 68 -3.44 -5.57 15.05
C ARG A 68 -2.82 -4.20 15.28
N GLU A 69 -2.50 -3.86 16.51
CA GLU A 69 -1.90 -2.55 16.83
C GLU A 69 -0.62 -2.27 16.03
N GLN A 70 0.25 -3.27 15.90
CA GLN A 70 1.51 -3.19 15.14
C GLN A 70 1.34 -3.10 13.62
N GLU A 71 0.10 -3.15 13.12
CA GLU A 71 -0.24 -2.96 11.70
C GLU A 71 -0.63 -1.51 11.41
N LEU A 72 -0.81 -0.68 12.45
CA LEU A 72 -1.33 0.67 12.36
C LEU A 72 -0.34 1.72 12.87
N ILE A 73 -0.34 2.87 12.20
CA ILE A 73 0.27 4.11 12.69
C ILE A 73 -0.76 5.24 12.62
N PRO A 74 -0.66 6.26 13.50
CA PRO A 74 -1.52 7.44 13.37
C PRO A 74 -1.25 8.14 12.04
N ILE A 75 -2.27 8.75 11.43
CA ILE A 75 -2.12 9.42 10.13
C ILE A 75 -1.04 10.52 10.14
N THR A 76 -0.83 11.14 11.30
CA THR A 76 0.15 12.21 11.55
C THR A 76 1.59 11.73 11.55
N GLN A 77 1.84 10.43 11.69
CA GLN A 77 3.18 9.87 11.59
C GLN A 77 3.65 9.90 10.12
N PRO A 78 4.87 10.42 9.82
CA PRO A 78 5.39 10.46 8.46
C PRO A 78 5.40 9.10 7.78
N TRP A 79 4.87 9.06 6.56
CA TRP A 79 4.89 7.86 5.71
C TRP A 79 6.08 7.90 4.77
N LEU A 80 7.21 7.37 5.24
CA LEU A 80 8.49 7.37 4.52
C LEU A 80 8.69 6.13 3.64
N ALA A 81 7.61 5.42 3.34
CA ALA A 81 7.68 4.05 2.89
C ALA A 81 7.11 3.86 1.47
N GLY A 82 6.67 4.97 0.85
CA GLY A 82 6.09 5.02 -0.49
C GLY A 82 4.72 4.37 -0.60
N ASN A 83 4.00 4.66 -1.68
CA ASN A 83 2.67 4.05 -1.95
C ASN A 83 2.75 2.84 -2.89
N LEU A 84 3.94 2.60 -3.40
CA LEU A 84 4.23 1.56 -4.38
C LEU A 84 5.07 0.45 -3.75
N GLN A 85 4.86 -0.77 -4.22
CA GLN A 85 5.46 -2.00 -3.72
C GLN A 85 5.82 -2.95 -4.87
N TYR A 86 6.63 -3.97 -4.55
CA TYR A 86 6.97 -5.03 -5.50
C TYR A 86 5.71 -5.63 -6.14
N GLY A 87 5.77 -5.84 -7.46
CA GLY A 87 4.73 -6.45 -8.26
C GLY A 87 3.61 -5.52 -8.71
N ASP A 88 3.58 -4.27 -8.26
CA ASP A 88 2.60 -3.29 -8.73
C ASP A 88 2.71 -3.03 -10.21
N ASN A 89 1.55 -2.96 -10.87
CA ASN A 89 1.44 -2.41 -12.20
C ASN A 89 1.40 -0.88 -12.11
N VAL A 90 2.25 -0.21 -12.90
CA VAL A 90 2.37 1.24 -12.91
C VAL A 90 2.30 1.79 -14.34
N ALA A 91 1.88 3.04 -14.47
CA ALA A 91 1.99 3.80 -15.70
C ALA A 91 3.10 4.85 -15.55
N CYS A 92 3.92 5.00 -16.57
CA CYS A 92 4.91 6.07 -16.62
C CYS A 92 4.20 7.42 -16.82
N GLN A 93 4.42 8.40 -15.94
CA GLN A 93 3.83 9.73 -16.05
C GLN A 93 4.72 10.72 -16.81
N MET A 94 5.99 10.38 -17.00
CA MET A 94 7.00 11.23 -17.62
C MET A 94 7.80 10.41 -18.62
N ALA A 95 8.02 10.91 -19.84
CA ALA A 95 8.83 10.18 -20.81
C ALA A 95 10.26 10.00 -20.28
N LEU A 96 10.79 8.78 -20.35
CA LEU A 96 12.17 8.49 -19.98
C LEU A 96 13.04 8.49 -21.23
N ALA A 97 14.15 9.21 -21.17
CA ALA A 97 15.11 9.27 -22.25
C ALA A 97 16.47 8.72 -21.83
N VAL A 98 17.14 8.00 -22.73
CA VAL A 98 18.53 7.57 -22.59
C VAL A 98 19.28 8.13 -23.79
N ASN A 99 20.37 8.87 -23.54
CA ASN A 99 21.15 9.55 -24.58
C ASN A 99 20.32 10.44 -25.53
N GLY A 100 19.25 11.06 -25.01
CA GLY A 100 18.36 11.94 -25.78
C GLY A 100 17.24 11.24 -26.57
N GLU A 101 17.24 9.90 -26.61
CA GLU A 101 16.16 9.13 -27.24
C GLU A 101 15.13 8.70 -26.19
N VAL A 102 13.85 8.92 -26.48
CA VAL A 102 12.75 8.46 -25.62
C VAL A 102 12.64 6.94 -25.71
N VAL A 103 12.88 6.27 -24.59
CA VAL A 103 12.87 4.80 -24.47
C VAL A 103 11.67 4.27 -23.70
N VAL A 104 11.00 5.13 -22.92
CA VAL A 104 9.71 4.84 -22.28
C VAL A 104 8.80 6.03 -22.52
N ALA A 105 7.65 5.79 -23.15
CA ALA A 105 6.66 6.83 -23.41
C ALA A 105 5.79 7.12 -22.17
N VAL A 106 5.24 8.33 -22.10
CA VAL A 106 4.17 8.64 -21.12
C VAL A 106 3.00 7.69 -21.35
N GLY A 107 2.45 7.15 -20.27
CA GLY A 107 1.37 6.16 -20.27
C GLY A 107 1.83 4.71 -20.48
N GLN A 108 3.10 4.48 -20.83
CA GLN A 108 3.62 3.12 -20.98
C GLN A 108 3.51 2.38 -19.64
N ARG A 109 2.96 1.17 -19.70
CA ARG A 109 2.78 0.32 -18.53
C ARG A 109 4.07 -0.40 -18.18
N GLY A 110 4.34 -0.52 -16.89
CA GLY A 110 5.45 -1.29 -16.36
C GLY A 110 5.08 -1.97 -15.05
N ARG A 111 6.02 -2.76 -14.52
CA ARG A 111 5.85 -3.49 -13.26
C ARG A 111 6.99 -3.22 -12.31
N ILE A 112 6.69 -2.99 -11.03
CA ILE A 112 7.73 -2.74 -10.02
C ILE A 112 8.44 -4.04 -9.67
N GLU A 113 9.76 -4.06 -9.85
CA GLU A 113 10.63 -5.20 -9.54
C GLU A 113 11.51 -4.95 -8.30
N ALA A 114 11.68 -3.70 -7.85
CA ALA A 114 12.31 -3.41 -6.56
C ALA A 114 11.90 -2.04 -6.00
N THR A 115 11.95 -1.91 -4.67
CA THR A 115 11.78 -0.65 -3.95
C THR A 115 13.08 -0.30 -3.23
N ASP A 116 13.72 0.79 -3.60
CA ASP A 116 14.95 1.27 -2.97
C ASP A 116 14.63 2.50 -2.11
N ARG A 117 14.87 2.40 -0.79
CA ARG A 117 14.76 3.55 0.12
C ARG A 117 16.03 4.39 0.01
N GLY A 118 15.96 5.50 -0.73
CA GLY A 118 17.03 6.51 -0.78
C GLY A 118 16.79 7.64 0.23
N GLU A 119 17.86 8.35 0.62
CA GLU A 119 17.77 9.54 1.48
C GLU A 119 16.95 10.69 0.84
N THR A 120 16.81 10.70 -0.48
CA THR A 120 16.12 11.74 -1.27
C THR A 120 14.69 11.36 -1.71
N GLY A 121 14.19 10.20 -1.27
CA GLY A 121 12.89 9.65 -1.65
C GLY A 121 12.97 8.22 -2.16
N ASP A 122 11.83 7.53 -2.20
CA ASP A 122 11.76 6.18 -2.73
C ASP A 122 12.04 6.19 -4.24
N SER A 123 13.05 5.42 -4.66
CA SER A 123 13.27 5.11 -6.07
C SER A 123 12.83 3.68 -6.34
N TYR A 124 12.33 3.44 -7.55
CA TYR A 124 11.74 2.17 -7.93
C TYR A 124 12.49 1.61 -9.13
N THR A 125 12.81 0.32 -9.09
CA THR A 125 13.19 -0.39 -10.31
C THR A 125 11.91 -0.89 -10.96
N VAL A 126 11.65 -0.43 -12.18
CA VAL A 126 10.44 -0.76 -12.94
C VAL A 126 10.84 -1.45 -14.24
N ASP A 127 10.23 -2.59 -14.51
CA ASP A 127 10.30 -3.24 -15.80
C ASP A 127 9.28 -2.63 -16.77
N PHE A 128 9.79 -1.95 -17.81
CA PHE A 128 9.03 -1.49 -18.96
C PHE A 128 9.36 -2.37 -20.16
N SER A 129 8.50 -3.36 -20.41
CA SER A 129 8.58 -4.23 -21.60
C SER A 129 9.91 -5.00 -21.73
N GLY A 130 10.42 -5.54 -20.62
CA GLY A 130 11.66 -6.33 -20.55
C GLY A 130 12.91 -5.48 -20.30
N ARG A 131 12.76 -4.17 -20.03
CA ARG A 131 13.86 -3.24 -19.78
C ARG A 131 13.65 -2.59 -18.42
N TRP A 132 14.68 -2.68 -17.57
CA TRP A 132 14.61 -2.16 -16.22
C TRP A 132 15.13 -0.73 -16.13
N PHE A 133 14.35 0.13 -15.49
CA PHE A 133 14.70 1.52 -15.25
C PHE A 133 14.56 1.83 -13.76
N ARG A 134 15.57 2.48 -13.19
CA ARG A 134 15.41 3.12 -11.88
C ARG A 134 14.76 4.48 -12.10
N VAL A 135 13.59 4.66 -11.51
CA VAL A 135 12.78 5.88 -11.66
C VAL A 135 12.43 6.47 -10.28
N PRO A 136 12.32 7.79 -10.16
CA PRO A 136 11.79 8.40 -8.94
C PRO A 136 10.29 8.14 -8.81
N ALA A 137 9.77 8.15 -7.58
CA ALA A 137 8.33 7.97 -7.30
C ALA A 137 7.42 8.85 -8.19
N GLN A 138 7.81 10.10 -8.44
CA GLN A 138 7.03 11.08 -9.22
C GLN A 138 6.91 10.75 -10.72
N ALA A 139 7.75 9.86 -11.26
CA ALA A 139 7.73 9.49 -12.67
C ALA A 139 6.73 8.37 -12.98
N ILE A 140 6.11 7.77 -11.97
CA ILE A 140 5.23 6.62 -12.10
C ILE A 140 3.99 6.77 -11.23
N THR A 141 2.89 6.14 -11.64
CA THR A 141 1.67 6.09 -10.86
C THR A 141 1.09 4.68 -10.85
N LEU A 142 0.46 4.29 -9.75
CA LEU A 142 -0.17 2.98 -9.61
C LEU A 142 -1.32 2.84 -10.61
N ILE A 143 -1.38 1.71 -11.31
CA ILE A 143 -2.56 1.29 -12.06
C ILE A 143 -3.39 0.43 -11.11
N GLU A 144 -4.51 0.95 -10.66
CA GLU A 144 -5.48 0.16 -9.89
C GLU A 144 -6.10 -0.89 -10.82
N GLU A 145 -5.92 -2.16 -10.49
CA GLU A 145 -6.73 -3.23 -11.08
C GLU A 145 -8.15 -3.06 -10.53
N ARG A 146 -9.08 -2.63 -11.39
CA ARG A 146 -10.50 -2.73 -11.06
C ARG A 146 -10.82 -4.22 -11.02
N GLU A 147 -11.17 -4.72 -9.83
CA GLU A 147 -11.85 -6.01 -9.72
C GLU A 147 -13.17 -5.89 -10.50
N GLU A 148 -13.28 -6.63 -11.63
CA GLU A 148 -14.53 -6.84 -12.37
C GLU A 148 -15.45 -7.81 -11.65
#